data_AF-A0A931CV76-F1
#
_entry.id   AF-A0A931CV76-F1
#
_cell.length_a   1.000
_cell.length_b   1.000
_cell.length_c   1.000
_cell.angle_alpha   90.00
_cell.angle_beta   90.00
_cell.angle_gamma   90.00
#
_symmetry.space_group_name_H-M   'P 1'
#
loop_
_entity.id
_entity.type
_entity.pdbx_description
1 polymer ?
#
loop_
_entity_poly.entity_id
_entity_poly.type
_entity_poly.pdbx_seq_one_letter_code
_entity_poly.pdbx_strand_id
1 'polypeptide(L)'
;YFSMILDEIPDTALHIAHFHETKRVASASTLAALQAGICHFECTLGGLGGQPANFLDDRPIKGTGDYYYDDPRYVGLVCLEDTLVQIDEMGIEHGYDVDRILWLGRQMERTVGQRLRSEAIINGRTLTQGHMEYARPGLAKLKGKLGEAPDQKFPE
;
A
#
# COMPACT_ATOMS: atom_id res chain seq x y z
N TYR A 1 -14.38 4.08 16.42
CA TYR A 1 -14.04 5.50 16.26
C TYR A 1 -14.79 6.11 15.09
N PHE A 2 -14.46 5.78 13.83
CA PHE A 2 -15.10 6.42 12.66
C PHE A 2 -16.63 6.31 12.64
N SER A 3 -17.21 5.15 12.97
CA SER A 3 -18.67 5.01 13.06
C SER A 3 -19.29 5.99 14.06
N MET A 4 -18.68 6.16 15.24
CA MET A 4 -19.17 7.11 16.26
C MET A 4 -19.09 8.56 15.80
N ILE A 5 -18.06 8.90 15.01
CA ILE A 5 -17.92 10.26 14.45
C ILE A 5 -18.94 10.48 13.35
N LEU A 6 -19.21 9.49 12.51
CA LEU A 6 -20.23 9.57 11.46
C LEU A 6 -21.66 9.57 12.03
N ASP A 7 -21.88 8.97 13.20
CA ASP A 7 -23.16 9.08 13.92
C ASP A 7 -23.43 10.54 14.35
N GLU A 8 -22.39 11.29 14.76
CA GLU A 8 -22.51 12.68 15.21
C GLU A 8 -22.42 13.70 14.05
N ILE A 9 -21.55 13.44 13.08
CA ILE A 9 -21.29 14.30 11.90
C ILE A 9 -21.41 13.41 10.65
N PRO A 10 -22.62 13.21 10.10
CA PRO A 10 -22.84 12.21 9.05
C PRO A 10 -22.28 12.57 7.67
N ASP A 11 -21.95 13.84 7.43
CA ASP A 11 -21.43 14.29 6.14
C ASP A 11 -20.00 13.76 5.92
N THR A 12 -19.88 12.71 5.10
CA THR A 12 -18.61 12.07 4.76
C THR A 12 -17.62 13.02 4.08
N ALA A 13 -18.09 14.11 3.47
CA ALA A 13 -17.22 15.08 2.82
C ALA A 13 -16.34 15.86 3.82
N LEU A 14 -16.74 15.90 5.09
CA LEU A 14 -16.01 16.61 6.15
C LEU A 14 -14.91 15.76 6.79
N HIS A 15 -14.82 14.48 6.46
CA HIS A 15 -13.92 13.54 7.13
C HIS A 15 -12.81 13.08 6.20
N ILE A 16 -11.59 13.12 6.72
CA ILE A 16 -10.39 12.64 6.04
C ILE A 16 -9.66 11.69 6.98
N ALA A 17 -9.46 10.44 6.55
CA ALA A 17 -8.65 9.48 7.27
C ALA A 17 -7.18 9.68 6.93
N HIS A 18 -6.39 9.97 7.96
CA HIS A 18 -4.96 10.18 7.86
C HIS A 18 -4.24 9.14 8.72
N PHE A 19 -3.51 8.22 8.07
CA PHE A 19 -2.80 7.16 8.77
C PHE A 19 -1.30 7.22 8.53
N HIS A 20 -0.56 7.09 9.63
CA HIS A 20 0.85 6.81 9.62
C HIS A 20 1.10 5.31 9.65
N GLU A 21 2.09 4.87 8.88
CA GLU A 21 2.52 3.49 8.83
C GLU A 21 3.85 3.30 9.57
N THR A 22 3.76 3.26 10.91
CA THR A 22 4.89 3.01 11.82
C THR A 22 4.92 1.57 12.34
N LYS A 23 3.77 0.89 12.35
CA LYS A 23 3.59 -0.44 12.98
C LYS A 23 2.99 -1.50 12.04
N ARG A 24 2.88 -1.22 10.74
CA ARG A 24 2.28 -2.11 9.72
C ARG A 24 0.82 -2.45 10.01
N VAL A 25 0.04 -1.42 10.34
CA VAL A 25 -1.41 -1.53 10.64
C VAL A 25 -2.27 -0.54 9.84
N ALA A 26 -1.67 0.28 8.98
CA ALA A 26 -2.41 1.31 8.25
C ALA A 26 -3.36 0.70 7.22
N SER A 27 -2.95 -0.34 6.48
CA SER A 27 -3.83 -1.02 5.49
C SER A 27 -5.11 -1.59 6.12
N ALA A 28 -4.97 -2.21 7.31
CA ALA A 28 -6.10 -2.71 8.09
C ALA A 28 -6.98 -1.55 8.61
N SER A 29 -6.35 -0.44 9.01
CA SER A 29 -7.06 0.76 9.47
C SER A 29 -7.82 1.45 8.32
N THR A 30 -7.25 1.51 7.13
CA THR A 30 -7.90 1.98 5.90
C THR A 30 -9.13 1.13 5.60
N LEU A 31 -9.01 -0.19 5.63
CA LEU A 31 -10.15 -1.09 5.43
C LEU A 31 -11.25 -0.84 6.47
N ALA A 32 -10.90 -0.73 7.75
CA ALA A 32 -11.86 -0.47 8.82
C ALA A 32 -12.55 0.90 8.67
N ALA A 33 -11.82 1.92 8.22
CA ALA A 33 -12.38 3.24 7.95
C ALA A 33 -13.34 3.24 6.75
N LEU A 34 -13.00 2.51 5.67
CA LEU A 34 -13.89 2.29 4.52
C LEU A 34 -15.17 1.60 4.95
N GLN A 35 -15.07 0.54 5.75
CA GLN A 35 -16.24 -0.19 6.29
C GLN A 35 -17.14 0.70 7.16
N ALA A 36 -16.57 1.71 7.83
CA ALA A 36 -17.34 2.68 8.59
C ALA A 36 -18.03 3.74 7.71
N GLY A 37 -17.58 3.95 6.47
CA GLY A 37 -18.14 4.92 5.54
C GLY A 37 -17.22 6.09 5.18
N ILE A 38 -15.96 6.10 5.63
CA ILE A 38 -15.00 7.13 5.25
C ILE A 38 -14.59 6.96 3.79
N CYS A 39 -14.60 8.04 3.01
CA CYS A 39 -14.30 8.03 1.57
C CYS A 39 -13.08 8.89 1.17
N HIS A 40 -12.53 9.70 2.08
CA HIS A 40 -11.32 10.49 1.81
C HIS A 40 -10.16 9.99 2.65
N PHE A 41 -9.03 9.73 1.99
CA PHE A 41 -7.82 9.19 2.60
C PHE A 41 -6.62 10.01 2.16
N GLU A 42 -5.71 10.27 3.10
CA GLU A 42 -4.43 10.90 2.81
C GLU A 42 -3.32 9.86 2.76
N CYS A 43 -2.51 9.95 1.71
CA CYS A 43 -1.38 9.07 1.45
C CYS A 43 -0.24 9.88 0.83
N THR A 44 0.98 9.32 0.83
CA THR A 44 2.14 9.91 0.15
C THR A 44 2.81 8.90 -0.76
N LEU A 45 3.44 9.39 -1.82
CA LEU A 45 4.30 8.55 -2.66
C LEU A 45 5.45 7.98 -1.83
N GLY A 46 5.66 6.66 -1.94
CA GLY A 46 6.68 5.91 -1.22
C GLY A 46 6.51 5.90 0.31
N GLY A 47 5.36 6.34 0.82
CA GLY A 47 5.11 6.47 2.25
C GLY A 47 5.99 7.52 2.91
N LEU A 48 6.37 8.56 2.15
CA LEU A 48 7.09 9.73 2.64
C LEU A 48 6.31 10.47 3.73
N GLY A 49 6.98 11.40 4.39
CA GLY A 49 6.46 12.08 5.56
C GLY A 49 6.88 11.37 6.84
N GLY A 50 6.56 11.96 7.97
CA GLY A 50 7.05 11.56 9.28
C GLY A 50 6.51 12.55 10.31
N GLN A 51 7.02 12.48 11.55
CA GLN A 51 6.68 13.52 12.51
C GLN A 51 7.16 14.89 11.98
N PRO A 52 6.30 15.94 12.10
CA PRO A 52 6.61 17.26 11.56
C PRO A 52 7.91 17.81 12.14
N ALA A 53 8.60 18.63 11.35
CA ALA A 53 9.76 19.37 11.84
C ALA A 53 9.37 20.16 13.09
N ASN A 54 10.08 19.93 14.19
CA ASN A 54 9.89 20.69 15.43
C ASN A 54 10.78 21.93 15.39
N PHE A 55 10.52 22.87 16.29
CA PHE A 55 11.44 23.96 16.57
C PHE A 55 12.10 23.73 17.93
N LEU A 56 13.42 23.79 17.97
CA LEU A 56 14.19 23.87 19.21
C LEU A 56 15.00 25.17 19.15
N ASP A 57 14.78 26.06 20.12
CA ASP A 57 15.40 27.39 20.17
C ASP A 57 15.25 28.18 18.86
N ASP A 58 14.01 28.32 18.37
CA ASP A 58 13.66 29.01 17.11
C ASP A 58 14.34 28.45 15.85
N ARG A 59 14.90 27.24 15.91
CA ARG A 59 15.50 26.55 14.76
C ARG A 59 14.69 25.33 14.36
N PRO A 60 14.37 25.16 13.06
CA PRO A 60 13.73 23.94 12.60
C PRO A 60 14.69 22.76 12.76
N ILE A 61 14.25 21.74 13.50
CA ILE A 61 14.91 20.46 13.65
C ILE A 61 14.12 19.37 12.92
N LYS A 62 14.81 18.33 12.47
CA LYS A 62 14.16 17.19 11.83
C LYS A 62 13.19 16.54 12.83
N GLY A 63 11.93 16.41 12.46
CA GLY A 63 10.91 15.74 13.28
C GLY A 63 11.03 14.22 13.27
N THR A 64 11.73 13.67 12.28
CA THR A 64 11.99 12.24 12.15
C THR A 64 13.49 12.01 12.09
N GLY A 65 13.99 11.06 12.88
CA GLY A 65 15.42 10.73 13.03
C GLY A 65 15.68 10.00 14.34
N ASP A 66 16.96 9.82 14.67
CA ASP A 66 17.45 8.99 15.79
C ASP A 66 16.84 9.33 17.15
N TYR A 67 16.30 10.54 17.31
CA TYR A 67 15.60 10.94 18.53
C TYR A 67 14.24 10.23 18.73
N TYR A 68 13.55 9.89 17.64
CA TYR A 68 12.23 9.26 17.68
C TYR A 68 12.23 7.80 17.25
N TYR A 69 13.09 7.44 16.29
CA TYR A 69 13.08 6.11 15.69
C TYR A 69 14.50 5.67 15.33
N ASP A 70 14.82 4.42 15.63
CA ASP A 70 16.12 3.81 15.29
C ASP A 70 16.35 3.74 13.78
N ASP A 71 15.28 3.56 13.00
CA ASP A 71 15.33 3.58 11.54
C ASP A 71 14.17 4.42 10.97
N PRO A 72 14.44 5.64 10.50
CA PRO A 72 13.41 6.55 10.00
C PRO A 72 12.80 6.09 8.68
N ARG A 73 13.30 5.00 8.07
CA ARG A 73 12.68 4.38 6.88
C ARG A 73 11.47 3.52 7.23
N TYR A 74 11.14 3.30 8.51
CA TYR A 74 9.94 2.53 8.90
C TYR A 74 8.84 3.41 9.48
N VAL A 75 8.88 4.72 9.23
CA VAL A 75 7.84 5.67 9.66
C VAL A 75 7.40 6.60 8.54
N GLY A 76 6.29 7.30 8.75
CA GLY A 76 5.70 8.21 7.77
C GLY A 76 4.27 7.84 7.46
N LEU A 77 3.68 8.47 6.44
CA LEU A 77 2.32 8.18 6.02
C LEU A 77 2.22 6.84 5.31
N VAL A 78 1.01 6.32 5.21
CA VAL A 78 0.73 5.18 4.34
C VAL A 78 1.13 5.49 2.88
N CYS A 79 1.68 4.48 2.19
CA CYS A 79 2.06 4.61 0.79
C CYS A 79 0.81 4.73 -0.09
N LEU A 80 0.76 5.75 -0.95
CA LEU A 80 -0.31 5.95 -1.92
C LEU A 80 -0.41 4.77 -2.88
N GLU A 81 0.74 4.25 -3.31
CA GLU A 81 0.85 3.14 -4.25
C GLU A 81 0.24 1.87 -3.68
N ASP A 82 0.60 1.52 -2.45
CA ASP A 82 0.12 0.30 -1.77
C ASP A 82 -1.37 0.42 -1.44
N THR A 83 -1.80 1.61 -1.01
CA THR A 83 -3.21 1.90 -0.74
C THR A 83 -4.04 1.77 -2.00
N LEU A 84 -3.62 2.39 -3.11
CA LEU A 84 -4.37 2.30 -4.36
C LEU A 84 -4.45 0.88 -4.91
N VAL A 85 -3.37 0.10 -4.84
CA VAL A 85 -3.46 -1.32 -5.20
C VAL A 85 -4.45 -2.06 -4.31
N GLN A 86 -4.43 -1.83 -3.00
CA GLN A 86 -5.42 -2.44 -2.09
C GLN A 86 -6.86 -2.10 -2.50
N ILE A 87 -7.16 -0.82 -2.79
CA ILE A 87 -8.51 -0.35 -3.15
C ILE A 87 -8.95 -0.88 -4.52
N ASP A 88 -8.05 -0.84 -5.50
CA ASP A 88 -8.29 -1.32 -6.86
C ASP A 88 -8.56 -2.84 -6.88
N GLU A 89 -7.78 -3.63 -6.13
CA GLU A 89 -7.98 -5.08 -6.01
C GLU A 89 -9.27 -5.46 -5.27
N MET A 90 -9.77 -4.57 -4.41
CA MET A 90 -11.10 -4.70 -3.80
C MET A 90 -12.24 -4.33 -4.75
N GLY A 91 -11.95 -3.82 -5.95
CA GLY A 91 -12.94 -3.41 -6.95
C GLY A 91 -13.68 -2.12 -6.60
N ILE A 92 -13.10 -1.28 -5.74
CA ILE A 92 -13.70 0.00 -5.34
C ILE A 92 -13.29 1.08 -6.34
N GLU A 93 -14.23 1.90 -6.81
CA GLU A 93 -13.94 3.02 -7.71
C GLU A 93 -13.11 4.11 -6.99
N HIS A 94 -12.00 4.51 -7.61
CA HIS A 94 -11.10 5.54 -7.07
C HIS A 94 -10.67 6.61 -8.08
N GLY A 95 -10.87 6.39 -9.39
CA GLY A 95 -10.60 7.38 -10.44
C GLY A 95 -9.12 7.65 -10.77
N TYR A 96 -8.20 6.80 -10.30
CA TYR A 96 -6.75 6.93 -10.56
C TYR A 96 -6.26 5.89 -11.59
N ASP A 97 -5.25 6.25 -12.36
CA ASP A 97 -4.46 5.30 -13.15
C ASP A 97 -3.40 4.67 -12.25
N VAL A 98 -3.67 3.45 -11.77
CA VAL A 98 -2.78 2.75 -10.82
C VAL A 98 -1.40 2.53 -11.40
N ASP A 99 -1.27 2.14 -12.67
CA ASP A 99 0.01 1.86 -13.29
C ASP A 99 0.86 3.14 -13.42
N ARG A 100 0.21 4.28 -13.70
CA ARG A 100 0.86 5.59 -13.67
C ARG A 100 1.31 5.99 -12.27
N ILE A 101 0.53 5.69 -11.24
CA ILE A 101 0.94 5.95 -9.85
C ILE A 101 2.16 5.10 -9.46
N LEU A 102 2.18 3.81 -9.82
CA LEU A 102 3.35 2.95 -9.58
C LEU A 102 4.60 3.47 -10.30
N TRP A 103 4.43 3.96 -11.54
CA TRP A 103 5.53 4.61 -12.27
C TRP A 103 6.02 5.89 -11.57
N LEU A 104 5.11 6.73 -11.07
CA LEU A 104 5.44 7.94 -10.32
C LEU A 104 6.18 7.63 -9.02
N GLY A 105 5.76 6.59 -8.28
CA GLY A 105 6.46 6.12 -7.09
C GLY A 105 7.92 5.76 -7.37
N ARG A 106 8.19 5.06 -8.49
CA ARG A 106 9.57 4.77 -8.94
C ARG A 106 10.36 6.03 -9.32
N GLN A 107 9.71 7.04 -9.89
CA GLN A 107 10.38 8.33 -10.13
C GLN A 107 10.68 9.05 -8.82
N MET A 108 9.79 8.96 -7.82
CA MET A 108 9.99 9.56 -6.51
C MET A 108 11.21 8.98 -5.80
N GLU A 109 11.40 7.65 -5.82
CA GLU A 109 12.63 7.03 -5.28
C GLU A 109 13.90 7.60 -5.93
N ARG A 110 13.89 7.79 -7.25
CA ARG A 110 15.02 8.39 -7.99
C ARG A 110 15.24 9.85 -7.59
N THR A 111 14.18 10.61 -7.42
CA THR A 111 14.25 12.02 -7.00
C THR A 111 14.79 12.17 -5.58
N VAL A 112 14.32 11.33 -4.65
CA VAL A 112 14.81 11.35 -3.26
C VAL A 112 16.23 10.75 -3.15
N GLY A 113 16.63 9.92 -4.11
CA GLY A 113 17.95 9.30 -4.15
C GLY A 113 18.09 8.09 -3.21
N GLN A 114 16.97 7.50 -2.78
CA GLN A 114 16.95 6.32 -1.93
C GLN A 114 15.70 5.47 -2.17
N ARG A 115 15.77 4.20 -1.77
CA ARG A 115 14.60 3.31 -1.76
C ARG A 115 13.60 3.76 -0.70
N LEU A 116 12.34 3.80 -1.09
CA LEU A 116 11.18 4.11 -0.26
C LEU A 116 10.41 2.81 0.08
N ARG A 117 9.22 2.96 0.65
CA ARG A 117 8.55 1.87 1.40
C ARG A 117 7.48 1.14 0.62
N SER A 118 7.12 1.62 -0.57
CA SER A 118 6.05 0.98 -1.34
C SER A 118 6.48 -0.43 -1.75
N GLU A 119 5.61 -1.39 -1.44
CA GLU A 119 5.76 -2.77 -1.88
C GLU A 119 5.17 -2.95 -3.29
N ALA A 120 4.12 -2.21 -3.62
CA ALA A 120 3.45 -2.25 -4.92
C ALA A 120 4.34 -1.74 -6.06
N ILE A 121 5.23 -0.74 -5.85
CA ILE A 121 6.16 -0.32 -6.92
C ILE A 121 7.14 -1.42 -7.32
N ILE A 122 7.40 -2.37 -6.41
CA ILE A 122 8.35 -3.47 -6.59
C ILE A 122 7.65 -4.69 -7.18
N ASN A 123 6.55 -5.10 -6.55
CA ASN A 123 5.84 -6.33 -6.90
C ASN A 123 4.80 -6.12 -8.01
N GLY A 124 4.39 -4.88 -8.26
CA GLY A 124 3.28 -4.56 -9.15
C GLY A 124 1.92 -4.88 -8.53
N ARG A 125 0.90 -4.88 -9.39
CA ARG A 125 -0.46 -5.34 -9.07
C ARG A 125 -0.54 -6.87 -9.07
N THR A 126 -1.63 -7.42 -8.54
CA THR A 126 -1.83 -8.87 -8.53
C THR A 126 -2.04 -9.39 -9.95
N LEU A 127 -1.18 -10.29 -10.40
CA LEU A 127 -1.31 -10.92 -11.71
C LEU A 127 -2.29 -12.08 -11.65
N THR A 128 -3.49 -11.90 -12.20
CA THR A 128 -4.52 -12.95 -12.27
C THR A 128 -4.30 -13.95 -13.41
N GLN A 129 -3.55 -13.57 -14.44
CA GLN A 129 -3.33 -14.39 -15.64
C GLN A 129 -2.16 -15.38 -15.51
N GLY A 130 -1.46 -15.37 -14.37
CA GLY A 130 -0.26 -16.18 -14.16
C GLY A 130 1.00 -15.59 -14.81
N HIS A 131 2.15 -15.95 -14.26
CA HIS A 131 3.44 -15.38 -14.69
C HIS A 131 4.10 -16.30 -15.72
N MET A 132 4.05 -15.93 -17.01
CA MET A 132 4.51 -16.80 -18.09
C MET A 132 6.02 -17.08 -18.06
N GLU A 133 6.84 -16.21 -17.44
CA GLU A 133 8.26 -16.50 -17.20
C GLU A 133 8.47 -17.76 -16.34
N TYR A 134 7.55 -18.02 -15.40
CA TYR A 134 7.58 -19.19 -14.53
C TYR A 134 6.64 -20.29 -15.00
N ALA A 135 6.04 -20.15 -16.20
CA ALA A 135 5.23 -21.19 -16.78
C ALA A 135 6.07 -22.44 -16.98
N ARG A 136 5.47 -23.60 -16.71
CA ARG A 136 6.10 -24.90 -16.89
C ARG A 136 5.50 -25.56 -18.13
N PRO A 137 5.98 -25.28 -19.35
CA PRO A 137 5.41 -25.85 -20.57
C PRO A 137 5.47 -27.40 -20.58
N GLY A 138 6.42 -28.00 -19.86
CA GLY A 138 6.50 -29.46 -19.68
C GLY A 138 5.52 -30.06 -18.66
N LEU A 139 4.82 -29.25 -17.87
CA LEU A 139 3.98 -29.74 -16.77
C LEU A 139 2.81 -30.58 -17.28
N ALA A 140 2.12 -30.14 -18.33
CA ALA A 140 1.02 -30.91 -18.92
C ALA A 140 1.49 -32.30 -19.40
N LYS A 141 2.68 -32.38 -20.00
CA LYS A 141 3.29 -33.64 -20.43
C LYS A 141 3.67 -34.53 -19.24
N LEU A 142 4.21 -33.94 -18.17
CA LEU A 142 4.58 -34.66 -16.97
C LEU A 142 3.34 -35.24 -16.25
N LYS A 143 2.28 -34.45 -16.09
CA LYS A 143 1.00 -34.88 -15.53
C LYS A 143 0.44 -36.08 -16.28
N GLY A 144 0.39 -36.00 -17.61
CA GLY A 144 -0.05 -37.13 -18.45
C GLY A 144 0.81 -38.38 -18.28
N LYS A 145 2.13 -38.24 -18.06
CA LYS A 145 3.02 -39.37 -17.80
C LYS A 145 2.77 -40.01 -16.42
N LEU A 146 2.43 -39.20 -15.42
CA LEU A 146 2.16 -39.64 -14.05
C LEU A 146 0.71 -40.10 -13.83
N GLY A 147 -0.15 -39.99 -14.86
CA GLY A 147 -1.57 -40.33 -14.74
C GLY A 147 -2.39 -39.30 -13.97
N GLU A 148 -1.84 -38.09 -13.73
CA GLU A 148 -2.52 -37.02 -13.00
C GLU A 148 -3.57 -36.32 -13.87
N ALA A 149 -4.68 -35.92 -13.27
CA ALA A 149 -5.69 -35.12 -13.96
C ALA A 149 -5.19 -33.68 -14.24
N PRO A 150 -5.66 -33.02 -15.32
CA PRO A 150 -5.22 -31.66 -15.67
C PRO A 150 -5.41 -30.63 -14.54
N ASP A 151 -6.50 -30.75 -13.79
CA ASP A 151 -6.90 -29.91 -12.66
C ASP A 151 -6.44 -30.43 -11.29
N GLN A 152 -5.77 -31.59 -11.24
CA GLN A 152 -5.20 -32.15 -10.02
C GLN A 152 -4.11 -31.22 -9.45
N LYS A 153 -4.30 -30.78 -8.19
CA LYS A 153 -3.37 -29.85 -7.52
C LYS A 153 -2.23 -30.55 -6.79
N PHE A 154 -2.44 -31.79 -6.36
CA PHE A 154 -1.49 -32.58 -5.57
C PHE A 154 -1.37 -33.99 -6.16
N PRO A 155 -0.15 -34.56 -6.23
CA PRO A 155 0.04 -35.98 -6.54
C PRO A 155 -0.69 -36.85 -5.51
N GLU A 156 -1.17 -38.02 -5.92
CA GLU A 156 -1.64 -39.07 -4.99
C GLU A 156 -0.48 -39.78 -4.29
#